data_AF-A0A3R9E8Y5-F1
#
_entry.id   AF-A0A3R9E8Y5-F1
#
_cell.length_a   1.000
_cell.length_b   1.000
_cell.length_c   1.000
_cell.angle_alpha   90.00
_cell.angle_beta   90.00
_cell.angle_gamma   90.00
#
_symmetry.space_group_name_H-M   'P 1'
#
loop_
_entity.id
_entity.type
_entity.pdbx_description
1 polymer ?
#
loop_
_entity_poly.entity_id
_entity_poly.type
_entity_poly.pdbx_seq_one_letter_code
_entity_poly.pdbx_strand_id
1 'polypeptide(L)'
;MKYLRSVRGRMLGIALIPGSALVVVAVVITAFLVHQAVRTRDLAVETATAADRTARSVVALQAQRSAAMAAPELRTAAYASYTQRIDTAIAGLRDYVRRAPDAESAYQQTTAVELLSVAEGMDRSDSLALAGLDGVTRRPYALAVAAYRAGLTRVAPQLTDSGRTAYESLTRSADWSRLAAAEDAFAAAEPLPVPESMWRSAAYTVSAQLGRLYTQQSQYAVQLTLDDGRRTLAGALSAGTALLLCAVLLLIVVRRLVARVPVPVVPIMVPTVRSAIPRPRHARSRRPKVPEPWPLKAVLDDLRRP
;
A
#
# COMPACT_ATOMS: atom_id res chain seq x y z
N MET A 1 -25.57 42.10 -36.90
CA MET A 1 -25.65 40.89 -36.04
C MET A 1 -24.34 40.11 -35.85
N LYS A 2 -23.30 40.25 -36.70
CA LYS A 2 -22.00 39.54 -36.52
C LYS A 2 -21.16 40.01 -35.31
N TYR A 3 -21.26 41.28 -34.90
CA TYR A 3 -20.45 41.85 -33.81
C TYR A 3 -20.85 41.40 -32.38
N LEU A 4 -22.13 41.14 -32.10
CA LEU A 4 -22.60 40.68 -30.79
C LEU A 4 -22.17 39.23 -30.46
N ARG A 5 -21.90 38.39 -31.47
CA ARG A 5 -21.30 37.07 -31.28
C ARG A 5 -19.84 37.13 -30.82
N SER A 6 -19.11 38.19 -31.18
CA SER A 6 -17.67 38.34 -30.90
C SER A 6 -17.39 38.66 -29.43
N VAL A 7 -18.19 39.53 -28.79
CA VAL A 7 -18.01 39.91 -27.38
C VAL A 7 -18.45 38.79 -26.43
N ARG A 8 -19.59 38.13 -26.70
CA ARG A 8 -20.04 36.95 -25.94
C ARG A 8 -19.04 35.79 -26.01
N GLY A 9 -18.39 35.59 -27.17
CA GLY A 9 -17.33 34.58 -27.32
C GLY A 9 -16.07 34.90 -26.50
N ARG A 10 -15.66 36.17 -26.45
CA ARG A 10 -14.49 36.61 -25.65
C ARG A 10 -14.76 36.54 -24.13
N MET A 11 -15.96 36.89 -23.67
CA MET A 11 -16.33 36.76 -22.26
C MET A 11 -16.45 35.30 -21.81
N LEU A 12 -16.90 34.39 -22.68
CA LEU A 12 -16.92 32.95 -22.36
C LEU A 12 -15.50 32.38 -22.17
N GLY A 13 -14.52 32.89 -22.91
CA GLY A 13 -13.11 32.47 -22.82
C GLY A 13 -12.46 32.76 -21.47
N ILE A 14 -12.80 33.88 -20.81
CA ILE A 14 -12.25 34.24 -19.50
C ILE A 14 -12.79 33.32 -18.38
N ALA A 15 -14.01 32.79 -18.54
CA ALA A 15 -14.61 31.84 -17.62
C ALA A 15 -14.13 30.39 -17.81
N LEU A 16 -13.76 30.03 -19.04
CA LEU A 16 -13.31 28.69 -19.42
C LEU A 16 -11.91 28.36 -18.87
N ILE A 17 -11.03 29.35 -18.75
CA ILE A 17 -9.67 29.16 -18.24
C ILE A 17 -9.65 28.67 -16.78
N PRO A 18 -10.30 29.33 -15.80
CA PRO A 18 -10.32 28.84 -14.43
C PRO A 18 -11.09 27.51 -14.27
N GLY A 19 -12.17 27.32 -15.03
CA GLY A 19 -12.93 26.05 -15.00
C GLY A 19 -12.11 24.86 -15.53
N SER A 20 -11.40 25.05 -16.65
CA SER A 20 -10.52 24.01 -17.21
C SER A 20 -9.32 23.73 -16.30
N ALA A 21 -8.73 24.75 -15.68
CA ALA A 21 -7.66 24.55 -14.70
C ALA A 21 -8.12 23.70 -13.51
N LEU A 22 -9.33 23.93 -12.99
CA LEU A 22 -9.88 23.17 -11.86
C LEU A 22 -10.16 21.71 -12.23
N VAL A 23 -10.66 21.46 -13.46
CA VAL A 23 -10.83 20.10 -13.99
C VAL A 23 -9.49 19.39 -14.15
N VAL A 24 -8.47 20.06 -14.68
CA VAL A 24 -7.11 19.49 -14.82
C VAL A 24 -6.55 19.11 -13.45
N VAL A 25 -6.66 19.98 -12.45
CA VAL A 25 -6.21 19.70 -11.07
C VAL A 25 -6.96 18.50 -10.49
N ALA A 26 -8.28 18.43 -10.65
CA ALA A 26 -9.08 17.30 -10.16
C ALA A 26 -8.68 15.97 -10.82
N VAL A 27 -8.42 15.97 -12.14
CA VAL A 27 -7.94 14.80 -12.87
C VAL A 27 -6.57 14.37 -12.38
N VAL A 28 -5.63 15.31 -12.19
CA VAL A 28 -4.28 15.03 -11.68
C VAL A 28 -4.33 14.43 -10.28
N ILE A 29 -5.11 15.01 -9.36
CA ILE A 29 -5.28 14.48 -8.00
C ILE A 29 -5.88 13.08 -8.03
N THR A 30 -6.93 12.86 -8.82
CA THR A 30 -7.58 11.55 -8.94
C THR A 30 -6.62 10.50 -9.49
N ALA A 31 -5.88 10.84 -10.56
CA ALA A 31 -4.88 9.94 -11.15
C ALA A 31 -3.75 9.61 -10.16
N PHE A 32 -3.27 10.61 -9.41
CA PHE A 32 -2.25 10.40 -8.37
C PHE A 32 -2.73 9.45 -7.27
N LEU A 33 -3.94 9.66 -6.75
CA LEU A 33 -4.49 8.81 -5.68
C LEU A 33 -4.80 7.39 -6.16
N VAL A 34 -5.28 7.22 -7.38
CA VAL A 34 -5.45 5.89 -7.99
C VAL A 34 -4.10 5.19 -8.13
N HIS A 35 -3.07 5.90 -8.61
CA HIS A 35 -1.73 5.36 -8.72
C HIS A 35 -1.16 4.96 -7.36
N GLN A 36 -1.35 5.78 -6.32
CA GLN A 36 -0.95 5.47 -4.96
C GLN A 36 -1.66 4.21 -4.43
N ALA A 37 -2.98 4.10 -4.61
CA ALA A 37 -3.75 2.94 -4.16
C ALA A 37 -3.32 1.63 -4.84
N VAL A 38 -3.07 1.66 -6.16
CA VAL A 38 -2.56 0.49 -6.90
C VAL A 38 -1.17 0.10 -6.40
N ARG A 39 -0.27 1.08 -6.22
CA ARG A 39 1.08 0.81 -5.73
C ARG A 39 1.07 0.19 -4.32
N THR A 40 0.25 0.71 -3.41
CA THR A 40 0.10 0.14 -2.06
C THR A 40 -0.41 -1.30 -2.12
N ARG A 41 -1.42 -1.58 -2.96
CA ARG A 41 -1.94 -2.93 -3.17
C ARG A 41 -0.87 -3.88 -3.70
N ASP A 42 -0.15 -3.50 -4.74
CA ASP A 42 0.84 -4.36 -5.38
C ASP A 42 1.99 -4.68 -4.41
N LEU A 43 2.47 -3.69 -3.67
CA LEU A 43 3.45 -3.88 -2.60
C LEU A 43 2.92 -4.81 -1.50
N ALA A 44 1.66 -4.66 -1.09
CA ALA A 44 1.05 -5.54 -0.09
C ALA A 44 1.00 -7.00 -0.56
N VAL A 45 0.61 -7.24 -1.81
CA VAL A 45 0.55 -8.60 -2.38
C VAL A 45 1.96 -9.18 -2.56
N GLU A 46 2.91 -8.39 -3.03
CA GLU A 46 4.30 -8.82 -3.20
C GLU A 46 4.93 -9.20 -1.85
N THR A 47 4.78 -8.36 -0.83
CA THR A 47 5.27 -8.63 0.53
C THR A 47 4.59 -9.86 1.15
N ALA A 48 3.27 -9.99 1.00
CA ALA A 48 2.52 -11.16 1.46
C ALA A 48 3.03 -12.48 0.84
N THR A 49 3.20 -12.49 -0.49
CA THR A 49 3.69 -13.67 -1.21
C THR A 49 5.16 -13.99 -0.89
N ALA A 50 5.99 -12.98 -0.64
CA ALA A 50 7.35 -13.17 -0.17
C ALA A 50 7.40 -13.73 1.26
N ALA A 51 6.55 -13.21 2.15
CA ALA A 51 6.44 -13.69 3.52
C ALA A 51 5.95 -15.15 3.58
N ASP A 52 4.91 -15.48 2.82
CA ASP A 52 4.38 -16.84 2.72
C ASP A 52 5.41 -17.84 2.16
N ARG A 53 6.15 -17.45 1.11
CA ARG A 53 7.28 -18.26 0.60
C ARG A 53 8.33 -18.51 1.67
N THR A 54 8.66 -17.50 2.46
CA THR A 54 9.66 -17.61 3.53
C THR A 54 9.15 -18.48 4.69
N ALA A 55 7.88 -18.37 5.09
CA ALA A 55 7.30 -19.26 6.09
C ALA A 55 7.29 -20.72 5.62
N ARG A 56 6.95 -20.97 4.35
CA ARG A 56 7.05 -22.31 3.76
C ARG A 56 8.49 -22.83 3.69
N SER A 57 9.47 -21.97 3.43
CA SER A 57 10.88 -22.38 3.47
C SER A 57 11.36 -22.70 4.89
N VAL A 58 10.87 -21.98 5.91
CA VAL A 58 11.12 -22.32 7.32
C VAL A 58 10.61 -23.72 7.63
N VAL A 59 9.37 -24.06 7.26
CA VAL A 59 8.82 -25.42 7.46
C VAL A 59 9.66 -26.49 6.75
N ALA A 60 10.12 -26.21 5.52
CA ALA A 60 11.00 -27.13 4.81
C ALA A 60 12.36 -27.31 5.52
N LEU A 61 12.94 -26.25 6.07
CA LEU A 61 14.17 -26.30 6.84
C LEU A 61 14.01 -27.03 8.18
N GLN A 62 12.86 -26.90 8.82
CA GLN A 62 12.50 -27.65 10.04
C GLN A 62 12.49 -29.16 9.76
N ALA A 63 11.84 -29.59 8.67
CA ALA A 63 11.86 -30.98 8.25
C ALA A 63 13.27 -31.49 7.90
N GLN A 64 14.10 -30.65 7.26
CA GLN A 64 15.50 -31.00 6.99
C GLN A 64 16.34 -31.10 8.27
N ARG A 65 16.09 -30.23 9.26
CA ARG A 65 16.73 -30.28 10.58
C ARG A 65 16.44 -31.59 11.28
N SER A 66 15.16 -31.94 11.43
CA SER A 66 14.75 -33.16 12.14
C SER A 66 15.30 -34.42 11.46
N ALA A 67 15.26 -34.48 10.12
CA ALA A 67 15.86 -35.57 9.36
C ALA A 67 17.39 -35.68 9.55
N ALA A 68 18.11 -34.55 9.50
CA ALA A 68 19.57 -34.56 9.69
C ALA A 68 19.97 -34.89 11.14
N MET A 69 19.14 -34.57 12.12
CA MET A 69 19.38 -34.87 13.54
C MET A 69 19.16 -36.34 13.91
N ALA A 70 18.57 -37.14 13.02
CA ALA A 70 18.43 -38.58 13.21
C ALA A 70 19.79 -39.31 13.22
N ALA A 71 20.81 -38.74 12.56
CA ALA A 71 22.19 -39.22 12.58
C ALA A 71 22.93 -38.67 13.82
N PRO A 72 23.30 -39.50 14.82
CA PRO A 72 23.88 -39.04 16.08
C PRO A 72 25.14 -38.19 15.92
N GLU A 73 26.01 -38.55 14.97
CA GLU A 73 27.29 -37.89 14.69
C GLU A 73 27.13 -36.50 14.06
N LEU A 74 26.01 -36.24 13.39
CA LEU A 74 25.71 -34.95 12.75
C LEU A 74 24.79 -34.06 13.60
N ARG A 75 24.15 -34.61 14.63
CA ARG A 75 23.05 -33.98 15.37
C ARG A 75 23.33 -32.55 15.83
N THR A 76 24.45 -32.33 16.52
CA THR A 76 24.81 -31.01 17.07
C THR A 76 25.09 -30.00 15.95
N ALA A 77 25.85 -30.41 14.93
CA ALA A 77 26.18 -29.56 13.79
C ALA A 77 24.95 -29.25 12.93
N ALA A 78 24.08 -30.24 12.70
CA ALA A 78 22.82 -30.09 11.99
C ALA A 78 21.88 -29.13 12.72
N TYR A 79 21.68 -29.32 14.03
CA TYR A 79 20.87 -28.44 14.85
C TYR A 79 21.33 -26.98 14.75
N ALA A 80 22.63 -26.72 14.94
CA ALA A 80 23.18 -25.37 14.89
C ALA A 80 23.03 -24.74 13.49
N SER A 81 23.40 -25.47 12.44
CA SER A 81 23.37 -24.98 11.05
C SER A 81 21.94 -24.66 10.59
N TYR A 82 20.99 -25.57 10.81
CA TYR A 82 19.60 -25.33 10.42
C TYR A 82 18.92 -24.25 11.26
N THR A 83 19.20 -24.22 12.57
CA THR A 83 18.68 -23.16 13.45
C THR A 83 19.13 -21.78 12.97
N GLN A 84 20.42 -21.61 12.65
CA GLN A 84 20.93 -20.35 12.11
C GLN A 84 20.26 -19.97 10.78
N ARG A 85 20.06 -20.94 9.87
CA ARG A 85 19.39 -20.71 8.58
C ARG A 85 17.94 -20.29 8.76
N ILE A 86 17.21 -20.94 9.67
CA ILE A 86 15.82 -20.61 10.00
C ILE A 86 15.75 -19.22 10.65
N ASP A 87 16.58 -18.94 11.64
CA ASP A 87 16.62 -17.63 12.31
C ASP A 87 16.93 -16.51 11.31
N THR A 88 17.82 -16.75 10.34
CA THR A 88 18.10 -15.81 9.24
C THR A 88 16.89 -15.60 8.33
N ALA A 89 16.18 -16.67 7.97
CA ALA A 89 14.96 -16.58 7.16
C ALA A 89 13.86 -15.77 7.88
N ILE A 90 13.64 -16.04 9.17
CA ILE A 90 12.69 -15.29 10.01
C ILE A 90 13.14 -13.84 10.18
N ALA A 91 14.43 -13.57 10.38
CA ALA A 91 14.96 -12.21 10.45
C ALA A 91 14.72 -11.43 9.15
N GLY A 92 14.85 -12.08 7.99
CA GLY A 92 14.53 -11.50 6.69
C GLY A 92 13.07 -11.03 6.57
N LEU A 93 12.14 -11.65 7.29
CA LEU A 93 10.75 -11.19 7.32
C LEU A 93 10.60 -9.81 7.93
N ARG A 94 11.44 -9.45 8.91
CA ARG A 94 11.42 -8.13 9.56
C ARG A 94 11.80 -7.01 8.60
N ASP A 95 12.51 -7.32 7.52
CA ASP A 95 12.83 -6.34 6.48
C ASP A 95 11.59 -5.98 5.65
N TYR A 96 10.64 -6.90 5.48
CA TYR A 96 9.35 -6.59 4.83
C TYR A 96 8.48 -5.73 5.74
N VAL A 97 8.46 -6.00 7.04
CA VAL A 97 7.73 -5.19 8.04
C VAL A 97 8.14 -3.72 7.98
N ARG A 98 9.44 -3.43 7.84
CA ARG A 98 9.96 -2.05 7.75
C ARG A 98 9.49 -1.29 6.50
N ARG A 99 8.96 -1.99 5.49
CA ARG A 99 8.43 -1.40 4.26
C ARG A 99 6.90 -1.35 4.24
N ALA A 100 6.24 -1.72 5.34
CA ALA A 100 4.80 -1.60 5.46
C ALA A 100 4.37 -0.14 5.26
N PRO A 101 3.22 0.10 4.58
CA PRO A 101 2.80 1.45 4.21
C PRO A 101 2.30 2.27 5.41
N ASP A 102 1.80 1.60 6.45
CA ASP A 102 1.25 2.21 7.64
C ASP A 102 1.67 1.45 8.91
N ALA A 103 1.54 2.12 10.06
CA ALA A 103 1.99 1.61 11.36
C ALA A 103 1.16 0.42 11.85
N GLU A 104 -0.13 0.36 11.52
CA GLU A 104 -1.02 -0.71 11.97
C GLU A 104 -0.70 -2.01 11.21
N SER A 105 -0.54 -1.94 9.89
CA SER A 105 -0.05 -3.07 9.08
C SER A 105 1.33 -3.54 9.55
N ALA A 106 2.26 -2.63 9.83
CA ALA A 106 3.58 -2.97 10.36
C ALA A 106 3.49 -3.70 11.71
N TYR A 107 2.64 -3.22 12.61
CA TYR A 107 2.39 -3.85 13.90
C TYR A 107 1.84 -5.28 13.73
N GLN A 108 0.80 -5.47 12.91
CA GLN A 108 0.19 -6.78 12.69
C GLN A 108 1.17 -7.78 12.04
N GLN A 109 2.00 -7.32 11.10
CA GLN A 109 3.05 -8.15 10.50
C GLN A 109 4.16 -8.49 11.50
N THR A 110 4.53 -7.57 12.38
CA THR A 110 5.48 -7.84 13.48
C THR A 110 4.96 -8.96 14.37
N THR A 111 3.70 -8.87 14.80
CA THR A 111 3.03 -9.92 15.59
C THR A 111 3.02 -11.27 14.86
N ALA A 112 2.80 -11.29 13.54
CA ALA A 112 2.88 -12.52 12.75
C ALA A 112 4.30 -13.12 12.74
N VAL A 113 5.34 -12.30 12.58
CA VAL A 113 6.75 -12.76 12.62
C VAL A 113 7.11 -13.28 14.02
N GLU A 114 6.60 -12.65 15.08
CA GLU A 114 6.76 -13.14 16.45
C GLU A 114 6.09 -14.51 16.65
N LEU A 115 4.86 -14.70 16.16
CA LEU A 115 4.18 -16.00 16.17
C LEU A 115 4.97 -17.07 15.43
N LEU A 116 5.52 -16.76 14.26
CA LEU A 116 6.36 -17.70 13.51
C LEU A 116 7.61 -18.07 14.32
N SER A 117 8.21 -17.11 15.02
CA SER A 117 9.37 -17.35 15.90
C SER A 117 9.00 -18.26 17.08
N VAL A 118 7.79 -18.10 17.64
CA VAL A 118 7.27 -18.98 18.70
C VAL A 118 7.04 -20.40 18.16
N ALA A 119 6.42 -20.54 17.00
CA ALA A 119 6.20 -21.84 16.36
C ALA A 119 7.53 -22.56 16.06
N GLU A 120 8.54 -21.84 15.57
CA GLU A 120 9.89 -22.36 15.41
C GLU A 120 10.55 -22.76 16.74
N GLY A 121 10.34 -22.00 17.82
CA GLY A 121 10.82 -22.36 19.14
C GLY A 121 10.25 -23.70 19.65
N MET A 122 8.99 -23.99 19.34
CA MET A 122 8.36 -25.27 19.63
C MET A 122 8.88 -26.39 18.71
N ASP A 123 9.06 -26.15 17.41
CA ASP A 123 9.63 -27.15 16.49
C ASP A 123 11.07 -27.52 16.89
N ARG A 124 11.81 -26.55 17.44
CA ARG A 124 13.15 -26.73 17.97
C ARG A 124 13.18 -27.63 19.21
N SER A 125 12.22 -27.48 20.13
CA SER A 125 12.11 -28.39 21.28
C SER A 125 11.72 -29.80 20.82
N ASP A 126 10.80 -29.94 19.85
CA ASP A 126 10.42 -31.23 19.27
C ASP A 126 11.61 -31.93 18.59
N SER A 127 12.35 -31.21 17.76
CA SER A 127 13.56 -31.73 17.08
C SER A 127 14.60 -32.25 18.08
N LEU A 128 14.79 -31.56 19.20
CA LEU A 128 15.71 -31.99 20.27
C LEU A 128 15.19 -33.22 21.01
N ALA A 129 13.90 -33.27 21.30
CA ALA A 129 13.29 -34.43 21.96
C ALA A 129 13.37 -35.68 21.08
N LEU A 130 13.06 -35.57 19.78
CA LEU A 130 13.13 -36.67 18.82
C LEU A 130 14.55 -37.21 18.61
N ALA A 131 15.55 -36.33 18.70
CA ALA A 131 16.95 -36.73 18.58
C ALA A 131 17.51 -37.44 19.82
N GLY A 132 16.75 -37.45 20.92
CA GLY A 132 17.14 -38.02 22.21
C GLY A 132 17.75 -36.99 23.17
N LEU A 133 17.27 -37.01 24.41
CA LEU A 133 17.72 -36.10 25.46
C LEU A 133 18.80 -36.74 26.35
N ASP A 134 19.99 -36.14 26.35
CA ASP A 134 21.12 -36.49 27.21
C ASP A 134 21.54 -35.29 28.08
N GLY A 135 22.67 -35.40 28.78
CA GLY A 135 23.19 -34.29 29.60
C GLY A 135 23.55 -33.03 28.80
N VAL A 136 23.76 -33.14 27.49
CA VAL A 136 24.15 -32.04 26.59
C VAL A 136 22.91 -31.42 25.93
N THR A 137 21.97 -32.22 25.43
CA THR A 137 20.79 -31.74 24.69
C THR A 137 19.63 -31.31 25.58
N ARG A 138 19.56 -31.77 26.84
CA ARG A 138 18.48 -31.42 27.78
C ARG A 138 18.42 -29.93 28.12
N ARG A 139 19.57 -29.27 28.29
CA ARG A 139 19.60 -27.83 28.58
C ARG A 139 19.11 -26.99 27.39
N PRO A 140 19.62 -27.17 26.14
CA PRO A 140 19.05 -26.55 24.95
C PRO A 140 17.55 -26.80 24.80
N TYR A 141 17.08 -28.00 25.10
CA TYR A 141 15.66 -28.35 25.07
C TYR A 141 14.84 -27.51 26.05
N ALA A 142 15.23 -27.49 27.33
CA ALA A 142 14.54 -26.71 28.36
C ALA A 142 14.53 -25.21 28.03
N LEU A 143 15.62 -24.68 27.47
CA LEU A 143 15.69 -23.29 27.01
C LEU A 143 14.74 -23.01 25.84
N ALA A 144 14.64 -23.92 24.87
CA ALA A 144 13.71 -23.79 23.76
C ALA A 144 12.25 -23.79 24.25
N VAL A 145 11.90 -24.71 25.15
CA VAL A 145 10.56 -24.78 25.77
C VAL A 145 10.22 -23.50 26.50
N ALA A 146 11.10 -23.04 27.39
CA ALA A 146 10.89 -21.82 28.16
C ALA A 146 10.75 -20.59 27.24
N ALA A 147 11.61 -20.49 26.21
CA ALA A 147 11.61 -19.35 25.29
C ALA A 147 10.29 -19.28 24.49
N TYR A 148 9.82 -20.39 23.91
CA TYR A 148 8.61 -20.36 23.10
C TYR A 148 7.37 -20.12 23.97
N ARG A 149 7.27 -20.73 25.16
CA ARG A 149 6.13 -20.50 26.07
C ARG A 149 6.07 -19.04 26.52
N ALA A 150 7.21 -18.46 26.92
CA ALA A 150 7.29 -17.05 27.29
C ALA A 150 6.99 -16.12 26.10
N GLY A 151 7.45 -16.48 24.90
CA GLY A 151 7.10 -15.78 23.66
C GLY A 151 5.60 -15.81 23.39
N LEU A 152 4.95 -16.96 23.57
CA LEU A 152 3.51 -17.12 23.38
C LEU A 152 2.71 -16.26 24.37
N THR A 153 3.11 -16.22 25.65
CA THR A 153 2.48 -15.33 26.64
C THR A 153 2.66 -13.85 26.29
N ARG A 154 3.81 -13.46 25.74
CA ARG A 154 4.11 -12.08 25.34
C ARG A 154 3.33 -11.62 24.11
N VAL A 155 3.15 -12.50 23.12
CA VAL A 155 2.45 -12.18 21.88
C VAL A 155 0.93 -12.26 22.03
N ALA A 156 0.41 -13.08 22.96
CA ALA A 156 -1.02 -13.24 23.22
C ALA A 156 -1.84 -11.94 23.33
N PRO A 157 -1.44 -10.90 24.09
CA PRO A 157 -2.20 -9.66 24.17
C PRO A 157 -2.21 -8.86 22.85
N GLN A 158 -1.23 -9.10 21.97
CA GLN A 158 -1.04 -8.38 20.71
C GLN A 158 -1.87 -8.99 19.56
N LEU A 159 -2.41 -10.19 19.76
CA LEU A 159 -3.24 -10.88 18.77
C LEU A 159 -4.55 -10.14 18.52
N THR A 160 -5.09 -10.33 17.32
CA THR A 160 -6.49 -10.01 16.99
C THR A 160 -7.45 -10.69 17.97
N ASP A 161 -8.68 -10.20 18.12
CA ASP A 161 -9.65 -10.81 19.04
C ASP A 161 -9.93 -12.28 18.71
N SER A 162 -10.00 -12.60 17.42
CA SER A 162 -10.10 -13.99 16.94
C SER A 162 -8.85 -14.82 17.27
N GLY A 163 -7.66 -14.23 17.15
CA GLY A 163 -6.40 -14.90 17.49
C GLY A 163 -6.27 -15.13 18.99
N ARG A 164 -6.69 -14.17 19.82
CA ARG A 164 -6.73 -14.29 21.29
C ARG A 164 -7.68 -15.39 21.72
N THR A 165 -8.88 -15.45 21.12
CA THR A 165 -9.85 -16.52 21.35
C THR A 165 -9.27 -17.90 20.99
N ALA A 166 -8.60 -18.00 19.84
CA ALA A 166 -7.95 -19.24 19.42
C ALA A 166 -6.78 -19.65 20.32
N TYR A 167 -5.94 -18.69 20.76
CA TYR A 167 -4.88 -18.91 21.73
C TYR A 167 -5.42 -19.40 23.09
N GLU A 168 -6.48 -18.78 23.58
CA GLU A 168 -7.15 -19.18 24.81
C GLU A 168 -7.76 -20.58 24.70
N SER A 169 -8.37 -20.90 23.56
CA SER A 169 -8.89 -22.25 23.31
C SER A 169 -7.77 -23.29 23.26
N LEU A 170 -6.65 -22.98 22.59
CA LEU A 170 -5.46 -23.82 22.54
C LEU A 170 -4.91 -24.08 23.95
N THR A 171 -4.67 -23.04 24.76
CA THR A 171 -4.07 -23.17 26.09
C THR A 171 -4.97 -23.87 27.12
N ARG A 172 -6.29 -23.86 26.92
CA ARG A 172 -7.25 -24.65 27.72
C ARG A 172 -7.46 -26.08 27.20
N SER A 173 -6.87 -26.43 26.06
CA SER A 173 -7.08 -27.74 25.44
C SER A 173 -6.34 -28.86 26.18
N ALA A 174 -6.87 -30.08 26.07
CA ALA A 174 -6.19 -31.26 26.61
C ALA A 174 -4.85 -31.53 25.93
N ASP A 175 -4.71 -31.20 24.63
CA ASP A 175 -3.47 -31.39 23.88
C ASP A 175 -2.36 -30.46 24.38
N TRP A 176 -2.68 -29.20 24.68
CA TRP A 176 -1.73 -28.28 25.31
C TRP A 176 -1.27 -28.79 26.68
N SER A 177 -2.20 -29.24 27.53
CA SER A 177 -1.85 -29.80 28.84
C SER A 177 -0.98 -31.05 28.75
N ARG A 178 -1.26 -31.96 27.80
CA ARG A 178 -0.45 -33.17 27.56
C ARG A 178 0.95 -32.83 27.04
N LEU A 179 1.05 -31.92 26.08
CA LEU A 179 2.32 -31.42 25.58
C LEU A 179 3.11 -30.81 26.74
N ALA A 180 2.48 -29.93 27.52
CA ALA A 180 3.16 -29.22 28.58
C ALA A 180 3.73 -30.17 29.65
N ALA A 181 2.93 -31.14 30.09
CA ALA A 181 3.34 -32.14 31.06
C ALA A 181 4.50 -33.03 30.55
N ALA A 182 4.48 -33.41 29.27
CA ALA A 182 5.57 -34.16 28.67
C ALA A 182 6.86 -33.33 28.59
N GLU A 183 6.76 -32.06 28.21
CA GLU A 183 7.92 -31.18 28.14
C GLU A 183 8.54 -30.90 29.51
N ASP A 184 7.70 -30.73 30.53
CA ASP A 184 8.17 -30.54 31.91
C ASP A 184 8.88 -31.80 32.42
N ALA A 185 8.35 -33.00 32.13
CA ALA A 185 8.98 -34.27 32.46
C ALA A 185 10.33 -34.46 31.74
N PHE A 186 10.40 -34.14 30.44
CA PHE A 186 11.64 -34.18 29.68
C PHE A 186 12.71 -33.24 30.23
N ALA A 187 12.32 -32.02 30.62
CA ALA A 187 13.22 -31.05 31.22
C ALA A 187 13.73 -31.51 32.60
N ALA A 188 12.86 -32.17 33.39
CA ALA A 188 13.19 -32.72 34.71
C ALA A 188 13.93 -34.07 34.66
N ALA A 189 14.09 -34.67 33.46
CA ALA A 189 14.58 -36.03 33.28
C ALA A 189 13.72 -37.10 34.00
N GLU A 190 12.41 -36.84 34.06
CA GLU A 190 11.41 -37.74 34.64
C GLU A 190 10.75 -38.62 33.57
N PRO A 191 10.17 -39.77 33.96
CA PRO A 191 9.37 -40.58 33.05
C PRO A 191 8.19 -39.79 32.46
N LEU A 192 7.85 -40.04 31.21
CA LEU A 192 6.72 -39.37 30.58
C LEU A 192 5.40 -39.68 31.30
N PRO A 193 4.59 -38.66 31.62
CA PRO A 193 3.30 -38.85 32.30
C PRO A 193 2.22 -39.45 31.38
N VAL A 194 2.49 -39.47 30.06
CA VAL A 194 1.63 -40.02 29.02
C VAL A 194 2.45 -40.87 28.05
N PRO A 195 1.85 -41.85 27.35
CA PRO A 195 2.55 -42.60 26.31
C PRO A 195 3.17 -41.67 25.24
N GLU A 196 4.35 -42.04 24.72
CA GLU A 196 5.07 -41.24 23.72
C GLU A 196 4.20 -40.89 22.51
N SER A 197 3.42 -41.85 21.99
CA SER A 197 2.51 -41.63 20.86
C SER A 197 1.45 -40.57 21.14
N MET A 198 0.97 -40.48 22.39
CA MET A 198 -0.03 -39.49 22.80
C MET A 198 0.57 -38.10 22.93
N TRP A 199 1.78 -37.99 23.51
CA TRP A 199 2.53 -36.75 23.51
C TRP A 199 2.82 -36.26 22.09
N ARG A 200 3.29 -37.13 21.19
CA ARG A 200 3.58 -36.77 19.80
C ARG A 200 2.35 -36.27 19.06
N SER A 201 1.22 -36.94 19.23
CA SER A 201 -0.05 -36.49 18.64
C SER A 201 -0.46 -35.10 19.14
N ALA A 202 -0.31 -34.85 20.45
CA ALA A 202 -0.57 -33.55 21.05
C ALA A 202 0.39 -32.46 20.51
N ALA A 203 1.69 -32.75 20.41
CA ALA A 203 2.69 -31.86 19.84
C ALA A 203 2.36 -31.46 18.39
N TYR A 204 1.99 -32.42 17.53
CA TYR A 204 1.56 -32.13 16.16
C TYR A 204 0.30 -31.25 16.12
N THR A 205 -0.67 -31.52 16.99
CA THR A 205 -1.92 -30.76 17.06
C THR A 205 -1.68 -29.32 17.49
N VAL A 206 -0.84 -29.11 18.51
CA VAL A 206 -0.47 -27.77 19.00
C VAL A 206 0.34 -27.02 17.93
N SER A 207 1.32 -27.67 17.29
CA SER A 207 2.12 -27.06 16.21
C SER A 207 1.23 -26.62 15.04
N ALA A 208 0.27 -27.45 14.62
CA ALA A 208 -0.70 -27.09 13.59
C ALA A 208 -1.60 -25.91 14.01
N GLN A 209 -1.99 -25.82 15.29
CA GLN A 209 -2.75 -24.68 15.82
C GLN A 209 -1.93 -23.38 15.83
N LEU A 210 -0.65 -23.44 16.21
CA LEU A 210 0.26 -22.28 16.14
C LEU A 210 0.48 -21.82 14.69
N GLY A 211 0.65 -22.76 13.75
CA GLY A 211 0.74 -22.44 12.32
C GLY A 211 -0.53 -21.78 11.76
N ARG A 212 -1.71 -22.17 12.24
CA ARG A 212 -2.98 -21.49 11.91
C ARG A 212 -3.04 -20.07 12.48
N LEU A 213 -2.63 -19.86 13.73
CA LEU A 213 -2.55 -18.53 14.34
C LEU A 213 -1.65 -17.60 13.51
N TYR A 214 -0.46 -18.07 13.12
CA TYR A 214 0.44 -17.33 12.22
C TYR A 214 -0.25 -16.97 10.90
N THR A 215 -0.87 -17.95 10.25
CA THR A 215 -1.52 -17.76 8.94
C THR A 215 -2.64 -16.72 9.02
N GLN A 216 -3.49 -16.82 10.05
CA GLN A 216 -4.59 -15.89 10.28
C GLN A 216 -4.09 -14.47 10.58
N GLN A 217 -3.07 -14.34 11.43
CA GLN A 217 -2.46 -13.06 11.77
C GLN A 217 -1.83 -12.38 10.53
N SER A 218 -1.12 -13.16 9.71
CA SER A 218 -0.53 -12.69 8.45
C SER A 218 -1.60 -12.25 7.44
N GLN A 219 -2.66 -13.04 7.27
CA GLN A 219 -3.78 -12.70 6.38
C GLN A 219 -4.49 -11.41 6.83
N TYR A 220 -4.71 -11.23 8.13
CA TYR A 220 -5.30 -10.02 8.68
C TYR A 220 -4.45 -8.79 8.37
N ALA A 221 -3.13 -8.88 8.56
CA ALA A 221 -2.21 -7.79 8.25
C ALA A 221 -2.27 -7.39 6.75
N VAL A 222 -2.35 -8.37 5.85
CA VAL A 222 -2.49 -8.13 4.40
C VAL A 222 -3.83 -7.50 4.07
N GLN A 223 -4.93 -7.97 4.68
CA GLN A 223 -6.26 -7.41 4.45
C GLN A 223 -6.35 -5.95 4.88
N LEU A 224 -5.73 -5.59 6.00
CA LEU A 224 -5.67 -4.22 6.48
C LEU A 224 -5.04 -3.28 5.45
N THR A 225 -3.89 -3.68 4.89
CA THR A 225 -3.21 -2.89 3.85
C THR A 225 -4.05 -2.77 2.56
N LEU A 226 -4.79 -3.83 2.19
CA LEU A 226 -5.67 -3.80 1.03
C LEU A 226 -6.88 -2.88 1.25
N ASP A 227 -7.45 -2.88 2.44
CA ASP A 227 -8.60 -2.05 2.80
C ASP A 227 -8.22 -0.56 2.91
N ASP A 228 -7.01 -0.25 3.38
CA ASP A 228 -6.48 1.12 3.34
C ASP A 228 -6.36 1.67 1.90
N GLY A 229 -5.84 0.84 0.98
CA GLY A 229 -5.81 1.17 -0.45
C GLY A 229 -7.20 1.42 -1.04
N ARG A 230 -8.20 0.62 -0.65
CA ARG A 230 -9.61 0.80 -1.08
C ARG A 230 -10.22 2.08 -0.53
N ARG A 231 -9.99 2.41 0.74
CA ARG A 231 -10.48 3.65 1.36
C ARG A 231 -9.88 4.88 0.69
N THR A 232 -8.58 4.85 0.42
CA THR A 232 -7.88 5.91 -0.32
C THR A 232 -8.46 6.11 -1.71
N LEU A 233 -8.77 5.02 -2.43
CA LEU A 233 -9.40 5.08 -3.75
C LEU A 233 -10.84 5.63 -3.69
N ALA A 234 -11.65 5.20 -2.71
CA ALA A 234 -13.01 5.71 -2.54
C ALA A 234 -13.03 7.20 -2.16
N GLY A 235 -12.12 7.63 -1.28
CA GLY A 235 -11.89 9.03 -0.94
C GLY A 235 -11.48 9.86 -2.17
N ALA A 236 -10.57 9.34 -2.99
CA ALA A 236 -10.14 9.98 -4.22
C ALA A 236 -11.27 10.19 -5.23
N LEU A 237 -12.07 9.14 -5.48
CA LEU A 237 -13.17 9.20 -6.42
C LEU A 237 -14.28 10.14 -5.95
N SER A 238 -14.61 10.12 -4.66
CA SER A 238 -15.59 11.04 -4.08
C SER A 238 -15.12 12.50 -4.13
N ALA A 239 -13.87 12.78 -3.76
CA ALA A 239 -13.28 14.11 -3.85
C ALA A 239 -13.19 14.61 -5.31
N GLY A 240 -12.75 13.75 -6.23
CA GLY A 240 -12.71 14.06 -7.66
C GLY A 240 -14.10 14.36 -8.23
N THR A 241 -15.11 13.57 -7.85
CA THR A 241 -16.51 13.80 -8.23
C THR A 241 -17.03 15.13 -7.67
N ALA A 242 -16.76 15.42 -6.39
CA ALA A 242 -17.16 16.68 -5.78
C ALA A 242 -16.52 17.90 -6.47
N LEU A 243 -15.23 17.83 -6.80
CA LEU A 243 -14.52 18.88 -7.54
C LEU A 243 -15.10 19.07 -8.95
N LEU A 244 -15.42 18.00 -9.66
CA LEU A 244 -16.06 18.07 -10.98
C LEU A 244 -17.46 18.70 -10.89
N LEU A 245 -18.27 18.33 -9.90
CA LEU A 245 -19.58 18.94 -9.66
C LEU A 245 -19.45 20.44 -9.35
N CYS A 246 -18.49 20.83 -8.51
CA CYS A 246 -18.19 22.24 -8.23
C CYS A 246 -17.77 22.99 -9.51
N ALA A 247 -16.90 22.41 -10.34
CA ALA A 247 -16.49 23.02 -11.61
C ALA A 247 -17.67 23.22 -12.56
N VAL A 248 -18.56 22.22 -12.67
CA VAL A 248 -19.79 22.31 -13.47
C VAL A 248 -20.73 23.39 -12.93
N LEU A 249 -20.94 23.44 -11.61
CA LEU A 249 -21.73 24.49 -10.95
C LEU A 249 -21.19 25.88 -11.24
N LEU A 250 -19.87 26.07 -11.14
CA LEU A 250 -19.20 27.34 -11.43
C LEU A 250 -19.42 27.75 -12.89
N LEU A 251 -19.30 26.81 -13.83
CA LEU A 251 -19.60 27.02 -15.25
C LEU A 251 -21.06 27.43 -15.50
N ILE A 252 -22.02 26.80 -14.81
CA ILE A 252 -23.45 27.12 -14.88
C ILE A 252 -23.71 28.53 -14.33
N VAL A 253 -23.15 28.87 -13.17
CA VAL A 253 -23.29 30.18 -12.53
C VAL A 253 -22.73 31.27 -13.42
N VAL A 254 -21.53 31.09 -13.98
CA VAL A 254 -20.94 32.05 -14.90
C VAL A 254 -21.78 32.20 -16.17
N ARG A 255 -22.28 31.10 -16.76
CA ARG A 255 -23.21 31.19 -17.89
C ARG A 255 -24.49 31.97 -17.55
N ARG A 256 -25.07 31.74 -16.37
CA ARG A 256 -26.27 32.46 -15.92
C ARG A 256 -26.00 33.95 -15.72
N LEU A 257 -24.88 34.31 -15.09
CA LEU A 257 -24.47 35.71 -14.90
C LEU A 257 -24.25 36.41 -16.24
N VAL A 258 -23.52 35.79 -17.18
CA VAL A 258 -23.32 36.33 -18.53
C VAL A 258 -24.62 36.50 -19.30
N ALA A 259 -25.59 35.58 -19.12
CA ALA A 259 -26.92 35.71 -19.72
C ALA A 259 -27.75 36.87 -19.12
N ARG A 260 -27.51 37.23 -17.86
CA ARG A 260 -28.23 38.29 -17.15
C ARG A 260 -27.67 39.69 -17.37
N VAL A 261 -26.45 39.87 -17.90
CA VAL A 261 -25.93 41.21 -18.20
C VAL A 261 -26.68 41.77 -19.42
N PRO A 262 -27.51 42.83 -19.28
CA PRO A 262 -28.14 43.49 -20.41
C PRO A 262 -27.05 44.17 -21.23
N VAL A 263 -26.91 43.78 -22.50
CA VAL A 263 -26.02 44.51 -23.41
C VAL A 263 -26.73 45.83 -23.74
N PRO A 264 -26.18 47.00 -23.36
CA PRO A 264 -26.77 48.25 -23.78
C PRO A 264 -26.60 48.33 -25.29
N VAL A 265 -27.73 48.27 -26.01
CA VAL A 265 -27.75 48.62 -27.43
C VAL A 265 -27.56 50.12 -27.45
N VAL A 266 -26.31 50.59 -27.57
CA VAL A 266 -26.06 52.00 -27.84
C VAL A 266 -26.62 52.25 -29.24
N PRO A 267 -27.71 53.01 -29.41
CA PRO A 267 -28.12 53.42 -30.74
C PRO A 267 -26.97 54.28 -31.27
N ILE A 268 -26.34 53.84 -32.35
CA ILE A 268 -25.49 54.74 -33.12
C ILE A 268 -26.45 55.75 -33.72
N MET A 269 -26.67 56.85 -33.00
CA MET A 269 -27.35 58.02 -33.53
C MET A 269 -26.39 58.58 -34.58
N VAL A 270 -26.57 58.15 -35.83
CA VAL A 270 -25.89 58.74 -36.97
C VAL A 270 -26.35 60.20 -36.99
N PRO A 271 -25.48 61.19 -36.67
CA PRO A 271 -25.89 62.57 -36.78
C PRO A 271 -26.17 62.81 -38.26
N THR A 272 -27.40 63.16 -38.60
CA THR A 272 -27.74 63.78 -39.87
C THR A 272 -27.11 65.18 -39.89
N VAL A 273 -25.79 65.24 -40.00
CA VAL A 273 -25.12 66.46 -40.40
C VAL A 273 -25.53 66.67 -41.85
N ARG A 274 -26.51 67.56 -42.04
CA ARG A 274 -26.81 68.19 -43.32
C ARG A 274 -25.60 69.07 -43.67
N SER A 275 -24.50 68.44 -44.08
CA SER A 275 -23.42 69.16 -44.72
C SER A 275 -23.95 69.63 -46.07
N ALA A 276 -24.14 70.94 -46.19
CA ALA A 276 -24.26 71.57 -47.48
C ALA A 276 -22.99 71.22 -48.26
N ILE A 277 -23.11 70.24 -49.17
CA ILE A 277 -22.03 69.81 -50.06
C ILE A 277 -21.77 70.99 -51.02
N PRO A 278 -20.62 71.69 -50.95
CA PRO A 278 -20.24 72.59 -52.01
C PRO A 278 -19.86 71.73 -53.21
N ARG A 279 -20.45 72.02 -54.37
CA ARG A 279 -20.15 71.35 -55.64
C ARG A 279 -18.63 71.26 -55.87
N PRO A 280 -18.06 70.08 -56.13
CA PRO A 280 -16.64 69.97 -56.41
C PRO A 280 -16.33 70.59 -57.79
N ARG A 281 -15.49 71.63 -57.80
CA ARG A 281 -14.78 72.05 -59.01
C ARG A 281 -13.90 70.89 -59.47
N HIS A 282 -14.05 70.51 -60.73
CA HIS A 282 -13.21 69.51 -61.38
C HIS A 282 -11.72 69.89 -61.30
N ALA A 283 -11.00 69.29 -60.36
CA ALA A 283 -9.55 69.32 -60.30
C ALA A 283 -9.01 67.98 -60.83
N ARG A 284 -8.25 68.10 -61.93
CA ARG A 284 -7.49 67.06 -62.63
C ARG A 284 -7.04 65.88 -61.77
N SER A 285 -7.32 64.68 -62.27
CA SER A 285 -6.78 63.41 -61.82
C SER A 285 -5.24 63.40 -61.82
N ARG A 286 -4.64 63.48 -60.63
CA ARG A 286 -3.28 62.96 -60.39
C ARG A 286 -3.43 61.65 -59.64
N ARG A 287 -3.16 60.54 -60.33
CA ARG A 287 -3.05 59.22 -59.71
C ARG A 287 -1.99 59.28 -58.60
N PRO A 288 -2.30 58.93 -57.35
CA PRO A 288 -1.28 58.81 -56.33
C PRO A 288 -0.37 57.61 -56.63
N LYS A 289 0.95 57.86 -56.57
CA LYS A 289 1.99 56.83 -56.60
C LYS A 289 1.72 55.80 -55.50
N VAL A 290 1.73 54.53 -55.88
CA VAL A 290 1.81 53.40 -54.95
C VAL A 290 3.12 53.55 -54.16
N PRO A 291 3.10 53.58 -52.82
CA PRO A 291 4.33 53.49 -52.02
C PRO A 291 4.97 52.13 -52.26
N GLU A 292 6.26 52.11 -52.59
CA GLU A 292 7.03 50.88 -52.71
C GLU A 292 6.91 50.02 -51.44
N PRO A 293 6.78 48.69 -51.58
CA PRO A 293 6.84 47.81 -50.43
C PRO A 293 8.22 47.93 -49.77
N TRP A 294 8.22 48.28 -48.49
CA TRP A 294 9.40 48.28 -47.64
C TRP A 294 10.19 46.98 -47.84
N PRO A 295 11.50 47.01 -48.19
CA PRO A 295 12.26 45.79 -48.37
C PRO A 295 12.49 45.14 -47.00
N LEU A 296 11.75 44.06 -46.76
CA LEU A 296 11.87 43.12 -45.63
C LEU A 296 13.28 42.50 -45.45
N LYS A 297 14.26 42.88 -46.28
CA LYS A 297 15.66 42.48 -46.17
C LYS A 297 16.41 43.14 -45.00
N ALA A 298 16.07 44.38 -44.64
CA ALA A 298 16.83 45.14 -43.63
C ALA A 298 16.63 44.63 -42.18
N VAL A 299 15.55 43.90 -41.89
CA VAL A 299 15.28 43.35 -40.55
C VAL A 299 15.86 41.95 -40.36
N LEU A 300 16.11 41.23 -41.45
CA LEU A 300 16.64 39.86 -41.42
C LEU A 300 18.18 39.80 -41.40
N ASP A 301 18.87 40.87 -41.84
CA ASP A 301 20.34 40.96 -41.79
C ASP A 301 20.88 41.39 -40.41
N ASP A 302 20.03 41.91 -39.51
CA ASP A 302 20.40 42.30 -38.13
C ASP A 302 20.36 41.12 -37.14
N LEU A 303 19.78 39.99 -37.54
CA LEU A 303 19.75 38.73 -36.76
C LEU A 303 20.85 37.73 -37.16
N ARG A 304 21.81 38.14 -38.00
CA ARG A 304 22.85 37.26 -38.56
C ARG A 304 24.28 37.77 -38.47
N ARG A 305 24.59 38.67 -37.52
CA ARG A 305 25.97 38.94 -37.13
C ARG A 305 26.26 38.30 -35.75
N PRO A 306 27.39 37.58 -35.61
CA PRO A 306 27.73 36.82 -34.40
C PRO A 306 28.02 37.71 -33.20
#